data_AF-A0A545UY48-F1
#
_entry.id   AF-A0A545UY48-F1
#
_cell.length_a   1.000
_cell.length_b   1.000
_cell.length_c   1.000
_cell.angle_alpha   90.00
_cell.angle_beta   90.00
_cell.angle_gamma   90.00
#
_symmetry.space_group_name_H-M   'P 1'
#
loop_
_entity.id
_entity.type
_entity.pdbx_description
1 polymer ?
#
loop_
_entity_poly.entity_id
_entity_poly.type
_entity_poly.pdbx_seq_one_letter_code
_entity_poly.pdbx_strand_id
1 'polypeptide(L)'
;MRFLGWLTSAAVAFASTVLHVGSTTYYSPDFLVGTVSFERASAPTVAVPAAYLSRPPVSYQDFKTQMHELLSSDDVISTIFFSTVILPSGVRLPSEVEQCFESKDISIFNSSLNNTMASGPYFLHPSGRLSRVYRLYTDTSMAFTQGVIEGEGGRYFPSVAAAGDGANAAISIPVPSRHYYPKPSAEKPLSGLRLAIKDVFNLGGIKTGGGSRAYAALYPPAAETASSLQRLIDMGAVVVGKVKTSQFAIGEVPTANYVDQLAPFNPRGDGYQSPSASSCGPGAAIASYDWLDLALGTDTTGSIRGPSAANGVFGMRITNASLPLDGILPISAAMDTPGLLARDAELLQKTYSRWLNANASYSSFPKTIILPDESWSLLNATATAAYDEFFRQLSALTGAKIEHLSVNKSFIENTGNKEGLDTFVGAFQAILVLDQWENLGKPFFSDYQKQFGRSPFVDPVLRMGLSIAQNISSADYNEAQRRLKIYRAWFTSQLVPSCESSLVAYPLNPGSVLYRDDSLRSAHDFVESSVYSTQQAAFAGVPDYAVPIGVREYTSAVSGVKEQLPVSVGLIAGAGCDNMLLDMIVGLGRKNEGFKTVVKTGRVPW
;
A
#
# COMPACT_ATOMS: atom_id res chain seq x y z
N MET A 1 -6.78 -38.37 41.88
CA MET A 1 -5.67 -37.74 41.13
C MET A 1 -6.16 -37.44 39.72
N ARG A 2 -5.85 -36.25 39.17
CA ARG A 2 -6.18 -35.70 37.84
C ARG A 2 -7.45 -34.85 37.74
N PHE A 3 -7.40 -33.67 38.34
CA PHE A 3 -7.88 -32.44 37.71
C PHE A 3 -6.67 -31.81 36.99
N LEU A 4 -6.64 -31.83 35.67
CA LEU A 4 -5.65 -31.10 34.88
C LEU A 4 -6.33 -30.64 33.58
N GLY A 5 -6.21 -29.34 33.28
CA GLY A 5 -6.27 -28.85 31.91
C GLY A 5 -7.51 -28.07 31.48
N TRP A 6 -7.92 -27.05 32.22
CA TRP A 6 -8.68 -25.91 31.66
C TRP A 6 -7.92 -24.62 31.96
N LEU A 7 -6.79 -24.44 31.29
CA LEU A 7 -6.13 -23.15 31.09
C LEU A 7 -5.76 -23.07 29.60
N THR A 8 -6.78 -23.01 28.76
CA THR A 8 -6.63 -22.60 27.36
C THR A 8 -6.29 -21.12 27.35
N SER A 9 -5.01 -20.83 27.12
CA SER A 9 -4.49 -19.60 26.50
C SER A 9 -5.01 -18.29 27.11
N ALA A 10 -4.63 -17.98 28.35
CA ALA A 10 -4.68 -16.60 28.81
C ALA A 10 -3.67 -15.78 27.98
N ALA A 11 -4.14 -14.93 27.07
CA ALA A 11 -3.31 -13.90 26.48
C ALA A 11 -3.10 -12.81 27.55
N VAL A 12 -1.85 -12.49 27.86
CA VAL A 12 -1.52 -11.35 28.71
C VAL A 12 -1.95 -10.09 27.96
N ALA A 13 -3.02 -9.44 28.42
CA ALA A 13 -3.33 -8.09 28.00
C ALA A 13 -2.37 -7.16 28.72
N PHE A 14 -1.39 -6.61 28.00
CA PHE A 14 -0.54 -5.54 28.52
C PHE A 14 -1.42 -4.35 28.88
N ALA A 15 -1.19 -3.72 30.03
CA ALA A 15 -1.93 -2.54 30.44
C ALA A 15 -1.69 -1.42 29.43
N SER A 16 -2.61 -1.19 28.49
CA SER A 16 -2.43 -0.11 27.51
C SER A 16 -2.85 1.22 28.10
N THR A 17 -2.04 2.26 27.88
CA THR A 17 -2.41 3.63 28.25
C THR A 17 -2.85 4.38 27.00
N VAL A 18 -4.08 4.93 27.04
CA VAL A 18 -4.56 5.91 26.07
C VAL A 18 -4.53 7.28 26.74
N LEU A 19 -3.89 8.25 26.10
CA LEU A 19 -3.76 9.62 26.60
C LEU A 19 -4.27 10.59 25.55
N HIS A 20 -5.16 11.49 25.98
CA HIS A 20 -5.59 12.62 25.18
C HIS A 20 -4.73 13.83 25.54
N VAL A 21 -4.04 14.36 24.55
CA VAL A 21 -3.16 15.50 24.72
C VAL A 21 -3.60 16.58 23.74
N GLY A 22 -4.39 17.53 24.25
CA GLY A 22 -5.16 18.46 23.40
C GLY A 22 -6.18 17.69 22.57
N SER A 23 -6.18 17.91 21.25
CA SER A 23 -7.01 17.18 20.27
C SER A 23 -6.36 15.92 19.71
N THR A 24 -5.15 15.56 20.16
CA THR A 24 -4.45 14.38 19.66
C THR A 24 -4.56 13.24 20.67
N THR A 25 -4.96 12.07 20.17
CA THR A 25 -4.99 10.86 20.97
C THR A 25 -3.76 10.02 20.73
N TYR A 26 -3.17 9.55 21.82
CA TYR A 26 -1.97 8.74 21.83
C TYR A 26 -2.25 7.41 22.52
N TYR A 27 -1.59 6.38 22.01
CA TYR A 27 -1.60 5.04 22.55
C TYR A 27 -0.19 4.64 22.94
N SER A 28 -0.06 3.97 24.06
CA SER A 28 1.19 3.35 24.46
C SER A 28 0.95 1.89 24.87
N PRO A 29 1.53 0.93 24.13
CA PRO A 29 1.61 -0.43 24.62
C PRO A 29 2.61 -0.42 25.79
N ASP A 30 2.31 -1.13 26.88
CA ASP A 30 3.19 -1.20 28.08
C ASP A 30 4.44 -2.09 27.85
N PHE A 31 5.15 -1.83 26.74
CA PHE A 31 6.48 -2.35 26.48
C PHE A 31 7.52 -1.41 27.09
N LEU A 32 8.29 -1.95 28.03
CA LEU A 32 9.36 -1.22 28.69
C LEU A 32 10.50 -0.93 27.71
N VAL A 33 10.83 0.35 27.51
CA VAL A 33 12.00 0.76 26.71
C VAL A 33 13.07 1.49 27.52
N GLY A 34 12.73 1.94 28.72
CA GLY A 34 13.63 2.68 29.61
C GLY A 34 13.04 2.80 31.00
N THR A 35 13.83 3.26 31.96
CA THR A 35 13.36 3.58 33.31
C THR A 35 13.99 4.88 33.80
N VAL A 36 13.27 5.62 34.62
CA VAL A 36 13.72 6.81 35.35
C VAL A 36 13.57 6.52 36.83
N SER A 37 14.58 6.85 37.62
CA SER A 37 14.53 6.83 39.08
C SER A 37 14.24 8.25 39.56
N PHE A 38 13.25 8.42 40.41
CA PHE A 38 12.95 9.69 41.09
C PHE A 38 12.60 9.44 42.55
N GLU A 39 12.77 10.46 43.39
CA GLU A 39 12.22 10.45 44.75
C GLU A 39 10.69 10.38 44.68
N ARG A 40 10.06 9.69 45.63
CA ARG A 40 8.62 9.39 45.58
C ARG A 40 7.74 10.64 45.49
N ALA A 41 8.20 11.78 46.00
CA ALA A 41 7.52 13.07 45.93
C ALA A 41 7.55 13.71 44.53
N SER A 42 8.52 13.33 43.70
CA SER A 42 8.71 13.86 42.33
C SER A 42 8.13 12.94 41.26
N ALA A 43 7.49 11.84 41.67
CA ALA A 43 6.83 10.90 40.78
C ALA A 43 5.60 11.54 40.12
N PRO A 44 5.40 11.39 38.79
CA PRO A 44 4.16 11.82 38.18
C PRO A 44 3.01 10.93 38.69
N THR A 45 1.83 11.50 38.93
CA THR A 45 0.66 10.78 39.45
C THR A 45 -0.06 9.98 38.37
N VAL A 46 0.09 10.38 37.10
CA VAL A 46 -0.39 9.70 35.90
C VAL A 46 0.74 9.63 34.87
N ALA A 47 0.58 8.84 33.81
CA ALA A 47 1.57 8.85 32.74
C ALA A 47 1.61 10.23 32.05
N VAL A 48 2.81 10.75 31.80
CA VAL A 48 3.02 12.08 31.20
C VAL A 48 3.81 12.00 29.88
N PRO A 49 3.52 12.87 28.90
CA PRO A 49 4.34 13.03 27.70
C PRO A 49 5.75 13.50 28.06
N ALA A 50 6.77 12.83 27.54
CA ALA A 50 8.17 13.18 27.76
C ALA A 50 9.00 13.05 26.48
N ALA A 51 9.94 13.96 26.27
CA ALA A 51 10.92 13.91 25.20
C ALA A 51 12.24 13.34 25.73
N TYR A 52 12.71 12.23 25.16
CA TYR A 52 14.07 11.77 25.40
C TYR A 52 15.02 12.48 24.45
N LEU A 53 16.14 12.99 24.95
CA LEU A 53 17.21 13.60 24.16
C LEU A 53 18.49 12.79 24.35
N SER A 54 18.93 12.05 23.33
CA SER A 54 20.16 11.26 23.39
C SER A 54 21.43 12.11 23.53
N ARG A 55 21.35 13.39 23.12
CA ARG A 55 22.41 14.39 23.27
C ARG A 55 21.95 15.48 24.24
N PRO A 56 22.64 15.68 25.38
CA PRO A 56 22.29 16.77 26.29
C PRO A 56 22.44 18.13 25.59
N PRO A 57 21.46 19.04 25.74
CA PRO A 57 21.60 20.40 25.25
C PRO A 57 22.71 21.15 25.98
N VAL A 58 23.58 21.83 25.22
CA VAL A 58 24.67 22.66 25.79
C VAL A 58 24.25 24.10 26.05
N SER A 59 23.09 24.52 25.52
CA SER A 59 22.48 25.83 25.77
C SER A 59 20.96 25.73 25.56
N TYR A 60 20.18 26.71 26.04
CA TYR A 60 18.75 26.76 25.74
C TYR A 60 18.47 26.96 24.24
N GLN A 61 19.38 27.61 23.51
CA GLN A 61 19.27 27.73 22.05
C GLN A 61 19.49 26.38 21.36
N ASP A 62 20.46 25.59 21.81
CA ASP A 62 20.69 24.23 21.32
C ASP A 62 19.49 23.30 21.62
N PHE A 63 18.89 23.43 22.80
CA PHE A 63 17.63 22.73 23.11
C PHE A 63 16.51 23.07 22.12
N LYS A 64 16.30 24.35 21.81
CA LYS A 64 15.30 24.77 20.81
C LYS A 64 15.60 24.21 19.42
N THR A 65 16.87 24.15 19.03
CA THR A 65 17.28 23.54 17.76
C THR A 65 16.94 22.06 17.74
N GLN A 66 17.32 21.29 18.78
CA GLN A 66 16.97 19.87 18.89
C GLN A 66 15.45 19.62 18.88
N MET A 67 14.70 20.45 19.60
CA MET A 67 13.23 20.41 19.61
C MET A 67 12.67 20.64 18.20
N HIS A 68 13.15 21.66 17.49
CA HIS A 68 12.73 21.96 16.12
C HIS A 68 13.04 20.81 15.15
N GLU A 69 14.23 20.22 15.22
CA GLU A 69 14.62 19.06 14.41
C GLU A 69 13.69 17.86 14.61
N LEU A 70 13.32 17.57 15.87
CA LEU A 70 12.39 16.49 16.19
C LEU A 70 10.97 16.78 15.67
N LEU A 71 10.48 18.02 15.82
CA LEU A 71 9.14 18.42 15.37
C LEU A 71 9.02 18.49 13.84
N SER A 72 10.08 18.88 13.12
CA SER A 72 9.99 19.12 11.67
C SER A 72 9.94 17.85 10.83
N SER A 73 10.28 16.70 11.41
CA SER A 73 10.44 15.43 10.68
C SER A 73 9.54 14.31 11.21
N ASP A 74 8.60 14.64 12.10
CA ASP A 74 7.71 13.67 12.73
C ASP A 74 6.39 14.32 13.16
N ASP A 75 5.30 13.63 12.88
CA ASP A 75 3.92 14.01 13.12
C ASP A 75 3.34 13.39 14.41
N VAL A 76 4.14 12.62 15.15
CA VAL A 76 3.76 12.01 16.45
C VAL A 76 4.19 12.90 17.61
N ILE A 77 5.45 13.37 17.62
CA ILE A 77 5.94 14.27 18.67
C ILE A 77 5.35 15.67 18.49
N SER A 78 4.95 16.29 19.60
CA SER A 78 4.46 17.67 19.65
C SER A 78 5.15 18.43 20.80
N THR A 79 4.98 19.75 20.83
CA THR A 79 5.66 20.64 21.79
C THR A 79 5.41 20.26 23.25
N ILE A 80 4.25 19.66 23.55
CA ILE A 80 3.90 19.19 24.91
C ILE A 80 4.84 18.12 25.46
N PHE A 81 5.47 17.30 24.61
CA PHE A 81 6.45 16.30 25.05
C PHE A 81 7.69 16.95 25.66
N PHE A 82 7.99 18.20 25.32
CA PHE A 82 9.15 18.92 25.81
C PHE A 82 8.93 19.62 27.16
N SER A 83 7.73 19.51 27.75
CA SER A 83 7.48 19.90 29.15
C SER A 83 8.18 18.97 30.14
N THR A 84 8.49 17.73 29.72
CA THR A 84 9.28 16.76 30.47
C THR A 84 10.41 16.25 29.60
N VAL A 85 11.65 16.56 29.96
CA VAL A 85 12.85 16.15 29.23
C VAL A 85 13.56 15.03 29.98
N ILE A 86 13.93 13.99 29.24
CA ILE A 86 14.68 12.84 29.77
C ILE A 86 16.05 12.79 29.08
N LEU A 87 17.10 12.71 29.89
CA LEU A 87 18.48 12.64 29.44
C LEU A 87 19.09 11.24 29.68
N PRO A 88 20.21 10.90 29.03
CA PRO A 88 20.92 9.66 29.29
C PRO A 88 21.42 9.57 30.74
N SER A 89 21.65 8.35 31.21
CA SER A 89 22.16 8.09 32.55
C SER A 89 23.48 8.82 32.83
N GLY A 90 23.59 9.42 34.03
CA GLY A 90 24.80 10.11 34.49
C GLY A 90 25.10 11.47 33.83
N VAL A 91 24.25 11.94 32.93
CA VAL A 91 24.42 13.23 32.25
C VAL A 91 23.96 14.39 33.13
N ARG A 92 24.72 15.48 33.17
CA ARG A 92 24.32 16.74 33.83
C ARG A 92 24.28 17.86 32.80
N LEU A 93 23.33 18.78 32.97
CA LEU A 93 23.24 19.97 32.14
C LEU A 93 24.15 21.06 32.71
N PRO A 94 24.59 22.03 31.89
CA PRO A 94 25.16 23.26 32.40
C PRO A 94 24.15 23.99 33.31
N SER A 95 24.59 24.55 34.43
CA SER A 95 23.69 25.20 35.41
C SER A 95 22.82 26.31 34.82
N GLU A 96 23.33 27.03 33.82
CA GLU A 96 22.56 28.04 33.08
C GLU A 96 21.37 27.44 32.32
N VAL A 97 21.52 26.23 31.79
CA VAL A 97 20.44 25.50 31.12
C VAL A 97 19.42 24.99 32.13
N GLU A 98 19.88 24.44 33.27
CA GLU A 98 19.00 23.96 34.35
C GLU A 98 18.11 25.10 34.88
N GLN A 99 18.71 26.26 35.20
CA GLN A 99 17.98 27.44 35.65
C GLN A 99 16.97 27.93 34.59
N CYS A 100 17.34 27.87 33.31
CA CYS A 100 16.43 28.27 32.24
C CYS A 100 15.24 27.31 32.13
N PHE A 101 15.46 26.00 32.29
CA PHE A 101 14.40 24.99 32.26
C PHE A 101 13.45 25.16 33.44
N GLU A 102 13.98 25.37 34.65
CA GLU A 102 13.18 25.67 35.85
C GLU A 102 12.31 26.92 35.66
N SER A 103 12.87 28.01 35.11
CA SER A 103 12.12 29.24 34.82
C SER A 103 11.00 29.08 33.78
N LYS A 104 10.95 27.93 33.10
CA LYS A 104 10.00 27.61 32.02
C LYS A 104 9.14 26.40 32.33
N ASP A 105 9.15 25.94 33.59
CA ASP A 105 8.42 24.77 34.05
C ASP A 105 8.74 23.48 33.27
N ILE A 106 9.99 23.35 32.78
CA ILE A 106 10.46 22.13 32.10
C ILE A 106 11.05 21.19 33.16
N SER A 107 10.41 20.05 33.35
CA SER A 107 10.91 18.99 34.24
C SER A 107 12.03 18.21 33.57
N ILE A 108 13.14 17.97 34.29
CA ILE A 108 14.29 17.21 33.78
C ILE A 108 14.46 15.94 34.61
N PHE A 109 14.62 14.81 33.93
CA PHE A 109 14.94 13.53 34.54
C PHE A 109 16.09 12.83 33.81
N ASN A 110 16.79 11.94 34.51
CA ASN A 110 17.79 11.08 33.90
C ASN A 110 17.28 9.63 33.82
N SER A 111 17.51 9.00 32.67
CA SER A 111 17.34 7.55 32.53
C SER A 111 18.24 6.83 33.54
N SER A 112 17.73 5.77 34.16
CA SER A 112 18.51 4.87 35.02
C SER A 112 19.12 3.70 34.26
N LEU A 113 18.68 3.45 33.02
CA LEU A 113 19.27 2.44 32.14
C LEU A 113 20.34 3.07 31.25
N ASN A 114 21.47 2.38 31.10
CA ASN A 114 22.54 2.74 30.16
C ASN A 114 22.20 2.40 28.70
N ASN A 115 20.97 1.98 28.40
CA ASN A 115 20.54 1.64 27.05
C ASN A 115 20.47 2.90 26.18
N THR A 116 20.88 2.75 24.91
CA THR A 116 20.78 3.81 23.90
C THR A 116 19.35 3.90 23.38
N MET A 117 18.50 4.66 24.09
CA MET A 117 17.19 5.06 23.57
C MET A 117 17.36 6.08 22.44
N ALA A 118 16.48 6.02 21.43
CA ALA A 118 16.44 7.03 20.38
C ALA A 118 15.83 8.32 20.93
N SER A 119 16.31 9.48 20.47
CA SER A 119 15.62 10.76 20.77
C SER A 119 14.20 10.71 20.24
N GLY A 120 13.24 11.31 20.94
CA GLY A 120 11.84 11.32 20.48
C GLY A 120 10.82 11.29 21.61
N PRO A 121 9.54 11.06 21.27
CA PRO A 121 8.44 11.08 22.24
C PRO A 121 8.40 9.77 23.03
N TYR A 122 8.09 9.84 24.31
CA TYR A 122 7.87 8.70 25.19
C TYR A 122 6.78 9.05 26.22
N PHE A 123 6.23 8.03 26.87
CA PHE A 123 5.47 8.23 28.11
C PHE A 123 6.29 7.83 29.31
N LEU A 124 6.38 8.74 30.28
CA LEU A 124 6.91 8.47 31.61
C LEU A 124 5.74 8.09 32.53
N HIS A 125 5.73 6.84 32.97
CA HIS A 125 4.70 6.32 33.86
C HIS A 125 5.01 6.62 35.34
N PRO A 126 4.00 6.64 36.23
CA PRO A 126 4.21 6.80 37.68
C PRO A 126 5.17 5.78 38.31
N SER A 127 5.31 4.62 37.67
CA SER A 127 6.26 3.57 38.06
C SER A 127 7.72 3.87 37.71
N GLY A 128 8.00 4.99 37.03
CA GLY A 128 9.30 5.32 36.46
C GLY A 128 9.58 4.61 35.13
N ARG A 129 8.66 3.78 34.63
CA ARG A 129 8.81 3.10 33.33
C ARG A 129 8.66 4.10 32.19
N LEU A 130 9.42 3.87 31.12
CA LEU A 130 9.27 4.54 29.84
C LEU A 130 8.73 3.57 28.80
N SER A 131 7.78 4.05 28.00
CA SER A 131 7.19 3.30 26.88
C SER A 131 7.11 4.15 25.62
N ARG A 132 7.12 3.46 24.47
CA ARG A 132 6.91 4.10 23.16
C ARG A 132 5.48 4.64 23.05
N VAL A 133 5.34 5.65 22.22
CA VAL A 133 4.09 6.36 21.95
C VAL A 133 3.74 6.21 20.49
N TYR A 134 2.46 5.95 20.25
CA TYR A 134 1.86 5.86 18.94
C TYR A 134 0.78 6.92 18.87
N ARG A 135 0.81 7.79 17.85
CA ARG A 135 -0.33 8.66 17.57
C ARG A 135 -1.45 7.81 16.99
N LEU A 136 -2.67 7.96 17.51
CA LEU A 136 -3.85 7.29 16.97
C LEU A 136 -4.47 8.16 15.88
N TYR A 137 -4.38 7.71 14.63
CA TYR A 137 -5.04 8.35 13.49
C TYR A 137 -6.36 7.67 13.18
N THR A 138 -7.43 8.45 13.00
CA THR A 138 -8.73 7.93 12.56
C THR A 138 -8.69 7.55 11.08
N ASP A 139 -9.12 6.33 10.75
CA ASP A 139 -9.26 5.85 9.37
C ASP A 139 -10.56 6.37 8.72
N THR A 140 -10.59 7.66 8.40
CA THR A 140 -11.76 8.36 7.83
C THR A 140 -12.24 7.80 6.48
N SER A 141 -11.33 7.23 5.69
CA SER A 141 -11.63 6.61 4.39
C SER A 141 -12.00 5.13 4.50
N MET A 142 -12.02 4.57 5.71
CA MET A 142 -12.29 3.15 5.97
C MET A 142 -11.41 2.22 5.13
N ALA A 143 -10.14 2.58 4.95
CA ALA A 143 -9.20 1.85 4.11
C ALA A 143 -8.54 0.67 4.82
N PHE A 144 -8.51 0.68 6.15
CA PHE A 144 -7.85 -0.33 6.97
C PHE A 144 -8.83 -1.41 7.45
N THR A 145 -8.33 -2.64 7.58
CA THR A 145 -9.03 -3.71 8.34
C THR A 145 -8.61 -3.69 9.81
N GLN A 146 -7.35 -3.33 10.09
CA GLN A 146 -6.82 -3.18 11.44
C GLN A 146 -5.48 -2.41 11.44
N GLY A 147 -5.21 -1.68 12.52
CA GLY A 147 -3.87 -1.21 12.86
C GLY A 147 -3.02 -2.32 13.50
N VAL A 148 -1.70 -2.25 13.37
CA VAL A 148 -0.78 -3.21 13.98
C VAL A 148 0.36 -2.49 14.70
N ILE A 149 0.95 -3.19 15.67
CA ILE A 149 2.09 -2.72 16.44
C ILE A 149 3.17 -3.78 16.40
N GLU A 150 4.39 -3.36 16.10
CA GLU A 150 5.59 -4.19 16.20
C GLU A 150 5.88 -4.49 17.67
N GLY A 151 6.08 -5.77 18.00
CA GLY A 151 6.59 -6.19 19.30
C GLY A 151 7.90 -6.97 19.18
N GLU A 152 8.23 -7.73 20.21
CA GLU A 152 9.53 -8.40 20.30
C GLU A 152 9.74 -9.46 19.21
N GLY A 153 11.00 -9.61 18.77
CA GLY A 153 11.40 -10.65 17.82
C GLY A 153 10.82 -10.50 16.40
N GLY A 154 10.39 -9.28 16.01
CA GLY A 154 9.81 -9.02 14.68
C GLY A 154 8.37 -9.49 14.52
N ARG A 155 7.69 -9.89 15.61
CA ARG A 155 6.28 -10.26 15.60
C ARG A 155 5.39 -9.02 15.72
N TYR A 156 4.23 -9.07 15.09
CA TYR A 156 3.24 -8.00 15.14
C TYR A 156 2.02 -8.41 15.97
N PHE A 157 1.43 -7.42 16.64
CA PHE A 157 0.24 -7.56 17.44
C PHE A 157 -0.88 -6.67 16.88
N PRO A 158 -2.14 -7.13 16.88
CA PRO A 158 -3.25 -6.27 16.52
C PRO A 158 -3.34 -5.12 17.52
N SER A 159 -3.59 -3.91 17.01
CA SER A 159 -3.91 -2.78 17.88
C SER A 159 -5.24 -3.04 18.56
N VAL A 160 -5.27 -2.96 19.89
CA VAL A 160 -6.51 -2.96 20.69
C VAL A 160 -7.05 -1.56 20.92
N ALA A 161 -6.35 -0.54 20.43
CA ALA A 161 -6.67 0.86 20.69
C ALA A 161 -7.83 1.33 19.79
N ALA A 162 -9.01 1.52 20.38
CA ALA A 162 -10.09 2.28 19.78
C ALA A 162 -10.14 3.66 20.46
N ALA A 163 -9.70 4.70 19.76
CA ALA A 163 -10.00 6.08 20.12
C ALA A 163 -10.97 6.62 19.08
N GLY A 164 -12.26 6.44 19.34
CA GLY A 164 -13.31 6.95 18.46
C GLY A 164 -13.59 8.41 18.78
N ASP A 165 -13.04 9.34 17.99
CA ASP A 165 -13.61 10.69 17.86
C ASP A 165 -14.84 10.63 16.94
N GLY A 166 -15.89 9.94 17.38
CA GLY A 166 -17.25 10.02 16.83
C GLY A 166 -17.52 9.63 15.36
N ALA A 167 -16.51 9.29 14.54
CA ALA A 167 -16.71 9.02 13.12
C ALA A 167 -17.10 7.55 12.85
N ASN A 168 -18.39 7.28 12.62
CA ASN A 168 -18.92 6.18 11.78
C ASN A 168 -18.16 4.82 11.80
N ALA A 169 -17.89 4.26 12.97
CA ALA A 169 -17.15 2.99 13.14
C ALA A 169 -15.74 2.96 12.51
N ALA A 170 -15.14 4.12 12.23
CA ALA A 170 -13.76 4.22 11.79
C ALA A 170 -12.82 3.73 12.91
N ILE A 171 -11.85 2.90 12.54
CA ILE A 171 -10.84 2.41 13.47
C ILE A 171 -9.69 3.41 13.61
N SER A 172 -8.96 3.33 14.72
CA SER A 172 -7.74 4.10 14.91
C SER A 172 -6.52 3.28 14.50
N ILE A 173 -5.60 3.90 13.75
CA ILE A 173 -4.33 3.31 13.34
C ILE A 173 -3.23 3.84 14.27
N PRO A 174 -2.53 2.98 15.04
CA PRO A 174 -1.41 3.40 15.86
C PRO A 174 -0.19 3.63 14.98
N VAL A 175 0.25 4.88 14.93
CA VAL A 175 1.37 5.30 14.10
C VAL A 175 2.56 5.66 14.99
N PRO A 176 3.69 4.94 14.89
CA PRO A 176 4.87 5.22 15.71
C PRO A 176 5.60 6.49 15.24
N SER A 177 6.34 7.09 16.17
CA SER A 177 7.31 8.13 15.86
C SER A 177 8.36 7.60 14.88
N ARG A 178 8.68 8.40 13.86
CA ARG A 178 9.75 8.13 12.90
C ARG A 178 11.13 8.12 13.57
N HIS A 179 11.28 8.87 14.66
CA HIS A 179 12.54 8.96 15.41
C HIS A 179 12.93 7.69 16.17
N TYR A 180 12.02 6.74 16.34
CA TYR A 180 12.38 5.43 16.90
C TYR A 180 13.26 4.60 15.97
N TYR A 181 13.32 4.98 14.70
CA TYR A 181 14.05 4.28 13.66
C TYR A 181 15.30 5.10 13.31
N PRO A 182 16.43 4.44 12.99
CA PRO A 182 17.63 5.14 12.57
C PRO A 182 17.37 5.94 11.29
N LYS A 183 18.21 6.94 11.01
CA LYS A 183 18.16 7.64 9.72
C LYS A 183 18.34 6.64 8.57
N PRO A 184 17.69 6.85 7.41
CA PRO A 184 17.88 5.99 6.25
C PRO A 184 19.36 5.79 5.91
N SER A 185 19.74 4.54 5.64
CA SER A 185 21.08 4.16 5.18
C SER A 185 21.01 3.42 3.84
N ALA A 186 22.16 3.08 3.27
CA ALA A 186 22.18 2.22 2.09
C ALA A 186 21.52 0.86 2.37
N GLU A 187 21.72 0.26 3.54
CA GLU A 187 21.16 -1.04 3.90
C GLU A 187 19.67 -0.94 4.27
N LYS A 188 19.27 0.15 4.94
CA LYS A 188 17.90 0.42 5.38
C LYS A 188 17.34 1.70 4.76
N PRO A 189 17.10 1.72 3.43
CA PRO A 189 16.65 2.93 2.74
C PRO A 189 15.23 3.35 3.14
N LEU A 190 14.42 2.45 3.70
CA LEU A 190 13.05 2.72 4.14
C LEU A 190 12.93 3.00 5.63
N SER A 191 14.05 3.16 6.35
CA SER A 191 14.04 3.34 7.79
C SER A 191 13.14 4.52 8.21
N GLY A 192 12.13 4.22 9.04
CA GLY A 192 11.15 5.20 9.53
C GLY A 192 10.03 5.53 8.54
N LEU A 193 10.02 4.95 7.34
CA LEU A 193 8.91 5.07 6.38
C LEU A 193 7.80 4.07 6.73
N ARG A 194 6.56 4.55 6.70
CA ARG A 194 5.37 3.80 7.12
C ARG A 194 4.73 3.09 5.95
N LEU A 195 4.44 1.81 6.16
CA LEU A 195 3.93 0.87 5.17
C LEU A 195 2.59 0.28 5.62
N ALA A 196 1.57 0.41 4.78
CA ALA A 196 0.33 -0.34 4.89
C ALA A 196 0.39 -1.58 3.99
N ILE A 197 -0.19 -2.70 4.39
CA ILE A 197 -0.13 -3.94 3.60
C ILE A 197 -1.53 -4.47 3.28
N LYS A 198 -1.80 -4.79 2.02
CA LYS A 198 -3.06 -5.40 1.59
C LYS A 198 -3.34 -6.68 2.36
N ASP A 199 -4.58 -6.90 2.74
CA ASP A 199 -5.00 -8.05 3.55
C ASP A 199 -5.07 -9.39 2.79
N VAL A 200 -4.08 -9.61 1.92
CA VAL A 200 -3.76 -10.90 1.29
C VAL A 200 -2.34 -11.37 1.63
N PHE A 201 -1.53 -10.51 2.26
CA PHE A 201 -0.19 -10.83 2.73
C PHE A 201 -0.24 -11.32 4.18
N ASN A 202 0.46 -12.42 4.44
CA ASN A 202 0.79 -12.89 5.77
C ASN A 202 1.78 -11.93 6.43
N LEU A 203 1.51 -11.61 7.69
CA LEU A 203 2.35 -10.83 8.57
C LEU A 203 2.45 -11.59 9.89
N GLY A 204 3.66 -11.95 10.31
CA GLY A 204 3.89 -12.80 11.48
C GLY A 204 3.20 -12.26 12.74
N GLY A 205 2.29 -13.05 13.33
CA GLY A 205 1.48 -12.69 14.49
C GLY A 205 0.11 -12.06 14.17
N ILE A 206 -0.20 -11.81 12.89
CA ILE A 206 -1.44 -11.15 12.46
C ILE A 206 -2.25 -12.08 11.54
N LYS A 207 -3.58 -12.02 11.66
CA LYS A 207 -4.49 -12.74 10.75
C LYS A 207 -4.47 -12.14 9.34
N THR A 208 -4.62 -13.00 8.34
CA THR A 208 -4.88 -12.62 6.95
C THR A 208 -6.33 -12.93 6.64
N GLY A 209 -7.12 -11.91 6.31
CA GLY A 209 -8.56 -12.08 6.09
C GLY A 209 -8.95 -12.30 4.63
N GLY A 210 -8.15 -11.84 3.67
CA GLY A 210 -8.49 -11.93 2.24
C GLY A 210 -9.78 -11.20 1.90
N GLY A 211 -10.18 -10.18 2.67
CA GLY A 211 -11.48 -9.54 2.55
C GLY A 211 -12.68 -10.43 2.94
N SER A 212 -12.45 -11.65 3.43
CA SER A 212 -13.49 -12.61 3.80
C SER A 212 -13.61 -12.78 5.31
N ARG A 213 -14.82 -12.60 5.85
CA ARG A 213 -15.09 -12.84 7.28
C ARG A 213 -14.95 -14.31 7.64
N ALA A 214 -15.37 -15.20 6.75
CA ALA A 214 -15.28 -16.64 6.94
C ALA A 214 -13.82 -17.13 6.97
N TYR A 215 -12.98 -16.61 6.07
CA TYR A 215 -11.56 -16.95 6.03
C TYR A 215 -10.82 -16.45 7.28
N ALA A 216 -11.06 -15.20 7.69
CA ALA A 216 -10.48 -14.63 8.91
C ALA A 216 -10.89 -15.37 10.19
N ALA A 217 -12.12 -15.91 10.23
CA ALA A 217 -12.61 -16.69 11.35
C ALA A 217 -11.99 -18.10 11.41
N LEU A 218 -11.67 -18.68 10.25
CA LEU A 218 -11.13 -20.03 10.13
C LEU A 218 -9.67 -20.13 10.54
N TYR A 219 -8.81 -19.31 9.93
CA TYR A 219 -7.37 -19.46 10.08
C TYR A 219 -6.81 -18.66 11.28
N PRO A 220 -5.80 -19.20 12.00
CA PRO A 220 -5.11 -18.47 13.07
C PRO A 220 -4.25 -17.34 12.51
N PRO A 221 -3.70 -16.46 13.37
CA PRO A 221 -2.67 -15.51 12.94
C PRO A 221 -1.51 -16.22 12.22
N ALA A 222 -0.96 -15.58 11.18
CA ALA A 222 0.13 -16.15 10.40
C ALA A 222 1.36 -16.37 11.28
N ALA A 223 2.04 -17.51 11.10
CA ALA A 223 3.29 -17.80 11.79
C ALA A 223 4.42 -16.92 11.25
N GLU A 224 4.53 -16.85 9.93
CA GLU A 224 5.61 -16.16 9.21
C GLU A 224 5.07 -14.98 8.39
N THR A 225 5.93 -14.01 8.16
CA THR A 225 5.69 -12.90 7.23
C THR A 225 5.98 -13.35 5.80
N ALA A 226 5.14 -12.95 4.84
CA ALA A 226 5.36 -13.23 3.42
C ALA A 226 6.75 -12.73 2.97
N SER A 227 7.52 -13.55 2.24
CA SER A 227 8.93 -13.24 1.94
C SER A 227 9.11 -11.92 1.19
N SER A 228 8.20 -11.56 0.27
CA SER A 228 8.25 -10.28 -0.44
C SER A 228 8.07 -9.08 0.50
N LEU A 229 7.21 -9.21 1.53
CA LEU A 229 7.01 -8.19 2.56
C LEU A 229 8.19 -8.14 3.52
N GLN A 230 8.74 -9.29 3.91
CA GLN A 230 9.89 -9.34 4.81
C GLN A 230 11.08 -8.54 4.24
N ARG A 231 11.32 -8.62 2.92
CA ARG A 231 12.35 -7.79 2.26
C ARG A 231 12.16 -6.28 2.46
N LEU A 232 10.91 -5.79 2.49
CA LEU A 232 10.63 -4.36 2.76
C LEU A 232 10.89 -4.01 4.22
N ILE A 233 10.53 -4.90 5.14
CA ILE A 233 10.79 -4.75 6.58
C ILE A 233 12.30 -4.74 6.86
N ASP A 234 13.05 -5.64 6.21
CA ASP A 234 14.50 -5.72 6.33
C ASP A 234 15.19 -4.44 5.82
N MET A 235 14.61 -3.80 4.80
CA MET A 235 14.99 -2.46 4.31
C MET A 235 14.57 -1.31 5.24
N GLY A 236 13.92 -1.59 6.36
CA GLY A 236 13.56 -0.63 7.41
C GLY A 236 12.11 -0.11 7.37
N ALA A 237 11.25 -0.64 6.50
CA ALA A 237 9.86 -0.20 6.43
C ALA A 237 9.08 -0.55 7.71
N VAL A 238 8.25 0.38 8.17
CA VAL A 238 7.49 0.28 9.41
C VAL A 238 6.04 -0.07 9.09
N VAL A 239 5.64 -1.32 9.34
CA VAL A 239 4.26 -1.75 9.09
C VAL A 239 3.31 -1.17 10.14
N VAL A 240 2.30 -0.43 9.69
CA VAL A 240 1.32 0.26 10.57
C VAL A 240 -0.06 -0.36 10.56
N GLY A 241 -0.40 -1.15 9.54
CA GLY A 241 -1.70 -1.81 9.49
C GLY A 241 -1.93 -2.69 8.26
N LYS A 242 -3.00 -3.48 8.34
CA LYS A 242 -3.58 -4.21 7.20
C LYS A 242 -4.63 -3.32 6.53
N VAL A 243 -4.57 -3.19 5.21
CA VAL A 243 -5.55 -2.45 4.40
C VAL A 243 -6.43 -3.38 3.58
N LYS A 244 -7.66 -2.94 3.34
CA LYS A 244 -8.72 -3.74 2.70
C LYS A 244 -8.37 -4.18 1.29
N THR A 245 -8.99 -5.28 0.90
CA THR A 245 -9.04 -5.83 -0.45
C THR A 245 -10.49 -6.20 -0.76
N SER A 246 -10.88 -6.22 -2.03
CA SER A 246 -12.04 -7.04 -2.43
C SER A 246 -11.76 -8.51 -2.15
N GLN A 247 -12.81 -9.31 -2.01
CA GLN A 247 -12.70 -10.67 -1.49
C GLN A 247 -11.75 -11.51 -2.35
N PHE A 248 -10.67 -12.01 -1.75
CA PHE A 248 -9.62 -12.80 -2.39
C PHE A 248 -9.04 -12.18 -3.67
N ALA A 249 -8.91 -10.86 -3.66
CA ALA A 249 -8.30 -10.05 -4.70
C ALA A 249 -9.00 -10.06 -6.08
N ILE A 250 -10.28 -10.47 -6.15
CA ILE A 250 -11.08 -10.44 -7.38
C ILE A 250 -11.58 -9.03 -7.73
N GLY A 251 -11.96 -8.78 -8.99
CA GLY A 251 -12.56 -7.51 -9.39
C GLY A 251 -13.96 -7.30 -8.79
N GLU A 252 -14.21 -6.14 -8.20
CA GLU A 252 -15.50 -5.78 -7.59
C GLU A 252 -15.79 -4.28 -7.75
N VAL A 253 -17.07 -3.92 -7.83
CA VAL A 253 -17.51 -2.52 -7.81
C VAL A 253 -18.40 -2.28 -6.58
N PRO A 254 -18.10 -1.22 -5.79
CA PRO A 254 -19.01 -0.78 -4.75
C PRO A 254 -20.32 -0.29 -5.35
N THR A 255 -21.47 -0.43 -4.70
CA THR A 255 -21.78 -1.27 -3.52
C THR A 255 -22.31 -2.66 -3.91
N ALA A 256 -22.40 -2.93 -5.22
CA ALA A 256 -23.07 -4.11 -5.77
C ALA A 256 -22.45 -5.45 -5.31
N ASN A 257 -21.12 -5.51 -5.18
CA ASN A 257 -20.42 -6.78 -4.96
C ASN A 257 -19.84 -6.97 -3.56
N TYR A 258 -19.56 -5.88 -2.84
CA TYR A 258 -18.89 -5.91 -1.53
C TYR A 258 -19.87 -6.32 -0.42
N VAL A 259 -19.85 -7.60 0.00
CA VAL A 259 -20.80 -8.11 1.02
C VAL A 259 -20.15 -8.23 2.39
N ASP A 260 -18.91 -8.71 2.46
CA ASP A 260 -18.24 -8.96 3.74
C ASP A 260 -17.67 -7.71 4.41
N GLN A 261 -17.14 -6.78 3.60
CA GLN A 261 -16.54 -5.54 4.05
C GLN A 261 -16.96 -4.39 3.16
N LEU A 262 -17.30 -3.25 3.74
CA LEU A 262 -17.52 -2.04 2.95
C LEU A 262 -16.20 -1.63 2.27
N ALA A 263 -16.25 -1.40 0.95
CA ALA A 263 -15.11 -0.90 0.21
C ALA A 263 -14.59 0.43 0.82
N PRO A 264 -13.30 0.77 0.69
CA PRO A 264 -12.79 2.07 1.09
C PRO A 264 -13.48 3.22 0.33
N PHE A 265 -13.45 4.42 0.90
CA PHE A 265 -13.84 5.65 0.21
C PHE A 265 -12.63 6.23 -0.52
N ASN A 266 -12.83 6.60 -1.79
CA ASN A 266 -11.83 7.31 -2.57
C ASN A 266 -11.91 8.80 -2.19
N PRO A 267 -10.84 9.43 -1.67
CA PRO A 267 -10.92 10.81 -1.19
C PRO A 267 -11.01 11.83 -2.32
N ARG A 268 -10.81 11.44 -3.59
CA ARG A 268 -10.79 12.36 -4.74
C ARG A 268 -12.18 12.91 -5.07
N GLY A 269 -12.21 14.13 -5.60
CA GLY A 269 -13.46 14.78 -6.02
C GLY A 269 -14.46 14.89 -4.88
N ASP A 270 -15.67 14.35 -5.07
CA ASP A 270 -16.72 14.38 -4.06
C ASP A 270 -16.56 13.38 -2.90
N GLY A 271 -15.59 12.45 -2.97
CA GLY A 271 -15.41 11.41 -1.95
C GLY A 271 -16.23 10.14 -2.20
N TYR A 272 -17.04 10.09 -3.26
CA TYR A 272 -17.98 9.00 -3.57
C TYR A 272 -17.68 8.29 -4.88
N GLN A 273 -16.49 8.48 -5.44
CA GLN A 273 -16.00 7.66 -6.54
C GLN A 273 -15.57 6.28 -6.06
N SER A 274 -15.60 5.30 -6.95
CA SER A 274 -15.02 3.99 -6.70
C SER A 274 -13.50 4.11 -6.48
N PRO A 275 -12.93 3.43 -5.46
CA PRO A 275 -11.48 3.34 -5.29
C PRO A 275 -10.84 2.31 -6.26
N SER A 276 -11.64 1.68 -7.13
CA SER A 276 -11.27 0.49 -7.93
C SER A 276 -10.86 -0.70 -7.05
N ALA A 277 -10.53 -1.83 -7.68
CA ALA A 277 -10.26 -3.11 -7.04
C ALA A 277 -9.07 -3.83 -7.72
N SER A 278 -8.42 -4.80 -7.08
CA SER A 278 -8.68 -5.29 -5.72
C SER A 278 -7.82 -4.68 -4.63
N SER A 279 -6.75 -3.95 -4.97
CA SER A 279 -5.97 -3.18 -3.97
C SER A 279 -6.65 -1.86 -3.63
N CYS A 280 -7.95 -1.92 -3.32
CA CYS A 280 -8.80 -0.77 -3.00
C CYS A 280 -8.32 -0.05 -1.73
N GLY A 281 -7.94 -0.80 -0.69
CA GLY A 281 -7.40 -0.26 0.56
C GLY A 281 -6.07 0.47 0.35
N PRO A 282 -5.06 -0.15 -0.28
CA PRO A 282 -3.80 0.51 -0.63
C PRO A 282 -3.98 1.84 -1.38
N GLY A 283 -4.79 1.85 -2.45
CA GLY A 283 -5.02 3.07 -3.24
C GLY A 283 -5.69 4.19 -2.44
N ALA A 284 -6.77 3.87 -1.73
CA ALA A 284 -7.51 4.83 -0.92
C ALA A 284 -6.67 5.35 0.25
N ALA A 285 -5.92 4.49 0.95
CA ALA A 285 -5.09 4.89 2.09
C ALA A 285 -3.99 5.89 1.68
N ILE A 286 -3.27 5.60 0.59
CA ILE A 286 -2.20 6.48 0.08
C ILE A 286 -2.75 7.83 -0.39
N ALA A 287 -3.94 7.85 -0.98
CA ALA A 287 -4.58 9.10 -1.37
C ALA A 287 -5.20 9.86 -0.18
N SER A 288 -5.40 9.24 0.98
CA SER A 288 -6.12 9.85 2.11
C SER A 288 -5.19 10.38 3.20
N TYR A 289 -4.05 9.72 3.44
CA TYR A 289 -3.30 9.90 4.68
C TYR A 289 -1.87 10.38 4.44
N ASP A 290 -1.57 11.61 4.85
CA ASP A 290 -0.23 12.19 4.68
C ASP A 290 0.84 11.49 5.51
N TRP A 291 0.44 10.88 6.62
CA TRP A 291 1.31 10.15 7.53
C TRP A 291 1.74 8.78 6.98
N LEU A 292 1.17 8.32 5.86
CA LEU A 292 1.48 7.04 5.22
C LEU A 292 2.33 7.27 3.95
N ASP A 293 3.44 6.53 3.83
CA ASP A 293 4.40 6.72 2.73
C ASP A 293 4.20 5.73 1.59
N LEU A 294 3.96 4.45 1.93
CA LEU A 294 3.87 3.34 0.98
C LEU A 294 2.70 2.42 1.33
N ALA A 295 2.09 1.81 0.30
CA ALA A 295 1.18 0.70 0.49
C ALA A 295 1.52 -0.46 -0.43
N LEU A 296 1.59 -1.67 0.13
CA LEU A 296 1.82 -2.92 -0.56
C LEU A 296 0.49 -3.53 -1.00
N GLY A 297 0.40 -3.92 -2.28
CA GLY A 297 -0.74 -4.61 -2.87
C GLY A 297 -0.31 -5.76 -3.78
N THR A 298 -1.26 -6.27 -4.55
CA THR A 298 -1.03 -7.32 -5.57
C THR A 298 -1.69 -6.94 -6.88
N ASP A 299 -1.11 -7.40 -7.99
CA ASP A 299 -1.65 -7.25 -9.34
C ASP A 299 -1.68 -8.61 -10.05
N THR A 300 -2.88 -9.10 -10.35
CA THR A 300 -3.10 -10.27 -11.22
C THR A 300 -3.50 -9.84 -12.62
N THR A 301 -4.41 -8.87 -12.75
CA THR A 301 -4.94 -8.39 -14.04
C THR A 301 -5.10 -6.86 -14.11
N GLY A 302 -4.63 -6.15 -13.08
CA GLY A 302 -4.82 -4.69 -12.94
C GLY A 302 -4.95 -4.20 -11.51
N SER A 303 -4.84 -5.07 -10.52
CA SER A 303 -5.19 -4.76 -9.13
C SER A 303 -4.26 -3.79 -8.40
N ILE A 304 -3.11 -3.40 -8.98
CA ILE A 304 -2.35 -2.22 -8.54
C ILE A 304 -2.74 -1.01 -9.39
N ARG A 305 -2.76 -1.20 -10.71
CA ARG A 305 -2.89 -0.12 -11.69
C ARG A 305 -4.28 0.54 -11.67
N GLY A 306 -5.34 -0.24 -11.55
CA GLY A 306 -6.72 0.24 -11.41
C GLY A 306 -6.89 1.14 -10.18
N PRO A 307 -6.57 0.66 -8.96
CA PRO A 307 -6.60 1.50 -7.76
C PRO A 307 -5.67 2.72 -7.82
N SER A 308 -4.46 2.58 -8.38
CA SER A 308 -3.57 3.73 -8.60
C SER A 308 -4.22 4.82 -9.46
N ALA A 309 -4.83 4.42 -10.57
CA ALA A 309 -5.46 5.34 -11.51
C ALA A 309 -6.74 5.98 -10.97
N ALA A 310 -7.56 5.23 -10.21
CA ALA A 310 -8.78 5.75 -9.61
C ALA A 310 -8.49 6.75 -8.47
N ASN A 311 -7.45 6.49 -7.67
CA ASN A 311 -7.07 7.32 -6.53
C ASN A 311 -6.02 8.39 -6.90
N GLY A 312 -5.52 8.39 -8.13
CA GLY A 312 -4.55 9.38 -8.62
C GLY A 312 -3.23 9.30 -7.86
N VAL A 313 -2.67 8.10 -7.73
CA VAL A 313 -1.39 7.82 -7.09
C VAL A 313 -0.53 6.96 -8.02
N PHE A 314 0.78 6.96 -7.82
CA PHE A 314 1.68 6.12 -8.60
C PHE A 314 1.54 4.66 -8.14
N GLY A 315 1.66 3.71 -9.07
CA GLY A 315 1.80 2.31 -8.67
C GLY A 315 2.20 1.38 -9.81
N MET A 316 3.00 0.37 -9.49
CA MET A 316 3.64 -0.48 -10.49
C MET A 316 3.35 -1.96 -10.26
N ARG A 317 2.91 -2.62 -11.34
CA ARG A 317 3.02 -4.06 -11.50
C ARG A 317 4.43 -4.37 -11.99
N ILE A 318 5.08 -5.34 -11.36
CA ILE A 318 6.43 -5.77 -11.74
C ILE A 318 6.41 -6.87 -12.80
N THR A 319 7.58 -7.12 -13.40
CA THR A 319 7.84 -8.33 -14.18
C THR A 319 7.42 -9.58 -13.37
N ASN A 320 6.68 -10.49 -14.01
CA ASN A 320 6.16 -11.66 -13.31
C ASN A 320 7.31 -12.56 -12.80
N ALA A 321 7.11 -13.17 -11.64
CA ALA A 321 8.09 -14.00 -10.93
C ALA A 321 9.36 -13.28 -10.42
N SER A 322 9.45 -11.95 -10.48
CA SER A 322 10.59 -11.18 -9.90
C SER A 322 10.63 -11.19 -8.37
N LEU A 323 9.50 -11.47 -7.71
CA LEU A 323 9.40 -11.58 -6.25
C LEU A 323 8.65 -12.85 -5.87
N PRO A 324 8.98 -13.44 -4.70
CA PRO A 324 8.32 -14.66 -4.25
C PRO A 324 6.88 -14.38 -3.82
N LEU A 325 6.02 -15.41 -3.96
CA LEU A 325 4.58 -15.33 -3.68
C LEU A 325 4.17 -16.10 -2.41
N ASP A 326 5.11 -16.69 -1.67
CA ASP A 326 4.82 -17.38 -0.42
C ASP A 326 4.19 -16.42 0.61
N GLY A 327 3.18 -16.93 1.31
CA GLY A 327 2.42 -16.13 2.27
C GLY A 327 1.51 -15.07 1.64
N ILE A 328 1.27 -15.12 0.32
CA ILE A 328 0.26 -14.30 -0.38
C ILE A 328 -0.91 -15.20 -0.79
N LEU A 329 -2.14 -14.79 -0.51
CA LEU A 329 -3.32 -15.52 -0.99
C LEU A 329 -3.38 -15.51 -2.53
N PRO A 330 -3.50 -16.67 -3.20
CA PRO A 330 -3.29 -16.77 -4.65
C PRO A 330 -4.56 -16.47 -5.46
N ILE A 331 -4.36 -15.97 -6.68
CA ILE A 331 -5.29 -16.13 -7.80
C ILE A 331 -4.67 -17.08 -8.82
N SER A 332 -3.55 -16.69 -9.43
CA SER A 332 -2.80 -17.53 -10.37
C SER A 332 -1.34 -17.11 -10.38
N ALA A 333 -0.43 -18.02 -10.03
CA ALA A 333 1.01 -17.76 -10.04
C ALA A 333 1.53 -17.36 -11.44
N ALA A 334 0.81 -17.73 -12.51
CA ALA A 334 1.13 -17.28 -13.85
C ALA A 334 1.05 -15.76 -14.00
N MET A 335 0.24 -15.07 -13.20
CA MET A 335 -0.02 -13.63 -13.37
C MET A 335 0.11 -12.82 -12.07
N ASP A 336 0.10 -13.45 -10.91
CA ASP A 336 0.21 -12.77 -9.63
C ASP A 336 1.57 -12.09 -9.46
N THR A 337 1.53 -10.85 -9.01
CA THR A 337 2.72 -10.07 -8.66
C THR A 337 2.44 -9.19 -7.45
N PRO A 338 3.35 -9.07 -6.48
CA PRO A 338 3.28 -8.01 -5.48
C PRO A 338 3.67 -6.67 -6.13
N GLY A 339 3.12 -5.56 -5.63
CA GLY A 339 3.40 -4.22 -6.14
C GLY A 339 3.14 -3.14 -5.09
N LEU A 340 3.67 -1.95 -5.32
CA LEU A 340 3.60 -0.81 -4.41
C LEU A 340 2.80 0.33 -5.01
N LEU A 341 2.11 1.06 -4.14
CA LEU A 341 1.49 2.34 -4.43
C LEU A 341 2.11 3.40 -3.53
N ALA A 342 2.35 4.59 -4.09
CA ALA A 342 2.86 5.74 -3.34
C ALA A 342 2.40 7.06 -3.95
N ARG A 343 2.56 8.13 -3.18
CA ARG A 343 2.36 9.49 -3.67
C ARG A 343 3.57 10.06 -4.41
N ASP A 344 4.75 9.52 -4.14
CA ASP A 344 6.03 10.05 -4.62
C ASP A 344 6.71 9.03 -5.55
N ALA A 345 6.93 9.44 -6.80
CA ALA A 345 7.58 8.63 -7.82
C ALA A 345 9.06 8.34 -7.49
N GLU A 346 9.78 9.26 -6.86
CA GLU A 346 11.16 9.04 -6.43
C GLU A 346 11.22 8.02 -5.29
N LEU A 347 10.26 8.06 -4.36
CA LEU A 347 10.18 7.07 -3.30
C LEU A 347 9.94 5.66 -3.87
N LEU A 348 9.03 5.51 -4.84
CA LEU A 348 8.85 4.24 -5.53
C LEU A 348 10.14 3.78 -6.22
N GLN A 349 10.81 4.66 -6.97
CA GLN A 349 12.06 4.34 -7.65
C GLN A 349 13.15 3.85 -6.70
N LYS A 350 13.38 4.60 -5.60
CA LYS A 350 14.34 4.21 -4.54
C LYS A 350 13.97 2.87 -3.92
N THR A 351 12.68 2.63 -3.67
CA THR A 351 12.19 1.38 -3.06
C THR A 351 12.40 0.18 -3.97
N TYR A 352 11.95 0.26 -5.23
CA TYR A 352 12.00 -0.84 -6.18
C TYR A 352 13.41 -1.22 -6.59
N SER A 353 14.31 -0.23 -6.77
CA SER A 353 15.71 -0.49 -7.11
C SER A 353 16.38 -1.49 -6.14
N ARG A 354 15.97 -1.44 -4.86
CA ARG A 354 16.47 -2.35 -3.82
C ARG A 354 15.60 -3.58 -3.63
N TRP A 355 14.28 -3.43 -3.70
CA TRP A 355 13.35 -4.53 -3.48
C TRP A 355 13.47 -5.63 -4.55
N LEU A 356 13.72 -5.23 -5.80
CA LEU A 356 13.96 -6.16 -6.92
C LEU A 356 15.41 -6.66 -7.01
N ASN A 357 16.30 -6.18 -6.12
CA ASN A 357 17.73 -6.49 -6.13
C ASN A 357 18.39 -6.26 -7.50
N ALA A 358 17.97 -5.21 -8.20
CA ALA A 358 18.47 -4.88 -9.52
C ALA A 358 19.44 -3.69 -9.44
N ASN A 359 20.71 -3.93 -9.74
CA ASN A 359 21.78 -2.92 -9.76
C ASN A 359 21.77 -2.03 -11.02
N ALA A 360 20.72 -2.10 -11.83
CA ALA A 360 20.62 -1.34 -13.05
C ALA A 360 19.99 0.04 -12.79
N SER A 361 20.78 1.09 -13.02
CA SER A 361 20.28 2.44 -13.25
C SER A 361 20.31 2.71 -14.75
N TYR A 362 19.22 3.25 -15.28
CA TYR A 362 19.02 3.45 -16.71
C TYR A 362 19.17 4.92 -17.08
N SER A 363 20.08 5.19 -18.01
CA SER A 363 20.22 6.50 -18.67
C SER A 363 19.73 6.50 -20.12
N SER A 364 19.47 5.31 -20.67
CA SER A 364 18.89 5.11 -22.00
C SER A 364 17.43 4.69 -21.86
N PHE A 365 16.60 5.23 -22.75
CA PHE A 365 15.15 5.03 -22.75
C PHE A 365 14.66 4.54 -24.13
N PRO A 366 13.44 3.96 -24.19
CA PRO A 366 12.83 3.48 -25.43
C PRO A 366 12.86 4.52 -26.56
N LYS A 367 13.05 4.04 -27.81
CA LYS A 367 13.04 4.90 -29.02
C LYS A 367 11.68 5.01 -29.70
N THR A 368 10.73 4.18 -29.28
CA THR A 368 9.34 4.23 -29.78
C THR A 368 8.35 4.18 -28.61
N ILE A 369 7.30 4.99 -28.69
CA ILE A 369 6.12 4.91 -27.84
C ILE A 369 4.99 4.38 -28.71
N ILE A 370 4.57 3.14 -28.46
CA ILE A 370 3.48 2.47 -29.17
C ILE A 370 2.16 2.83 -28.50
N LEU A 371 1.22 3.36 -29.27
CA LEU A 371 -0.16 3.63 -28.87
C LEU A 371 -1.10 2.63 -29.55
N PRO A 372 -1.64 1.64 -28.81
CA PRO A 372 -2.57 0.67 -29.37
C PRO A 372 -3.88 1.33 -29.83
N ASP A 373 -4.22 1.24 -31.12
CA ASP A 373 -5.41 1.92 -31.67
C ASP A 373 -6.70 1.55 -30.93
N GLU A 374 -6.81 0.27 -30.56
CA GLU A 374 -7.92 -0.29 -29.80
C GLU A 374 -8.09 0.37 -28.42
N SER A 375 -6.99 0.84 -27.80
CA SER A 375 -7.02 1.51 -26.49
C SER A 375 -7.31 3.02 -26.58
N TRP A 376 -6.96 3.67 -27.69
CA TRP A 376 -7.07 5.13 -27.82
C TRP A 376 -8.33 5.59 -28.56
N SER A 377 -9.00 4.68 -29.28
CA SER A 377 -10.22 4.97 -30.04
C SER A 377 -11.43 5.43 -29.20
N LEU A 378 -11.44 5.14 -27.89
CA LEU A 378 -12.55 5.43 -26.96
C LEU A 378 -12.28 6.63 -26.04
N LEU A 379 -11.20 7.39 -26.27
CA LEU A 379 -10.79 8.47 -25.39
C LEU A 379 -11.71 9.70 -25.50
N ASN A 380 -12.11 10.26 -24.36
CA ASN A 380 -12.84 11.52 -24.31
C ASN A 380 -11.90 12.70 -24.61
N ALA A 381 -12.28 13.58 -25.55
CA ALA A 381 -11.53 14.76 -25.96
C ALA A 381 -11.08 15.68 -24.79
N THR A 382 -11.83 15.70 -23.69
CA THR A 382 -11.51 16.53 -22.51
C THR A 382 -10.29 16.04 -21.71
N ALA A 383 -9.90 14.77 -21.84
CA ALA A 383 -8.70 14.23 -21.20
C ALA A 383 -7.46 14.33 -22.11
N THR A 384 -7.65 14.54 -23.41
CA THR A 384 -6.61 14.49 -24.45
C THR A 384 -5.46 15.45 -24.17
N ALA A 385 -5.74 16.67 -23.69
CA ALA A 385 -4.69 17.66 -23.39
C ALA A 385 -3.66 17.16 -22.36
N ALA A 386 -4.07 16.40 -21.35
CA ALA A 386 -3.14 15.85 -20.35
C ALA A 386 -2.26 14.75 -20.96
N TYR A 387 -2.81 13.91 -21.83
CA TYR A 387 -2.05 12.87 -22.54
C TYR A 387 -1.09 13.49 -23.56
N ASP A 388 -1.55 14.45 -24.36
CA ASP A 388 -0.73 15.14 -25.37
C ASP A 388 0.47 15.82 -24.72
N GLU A 389 0.24 16.55 -23.62
CA GLU A 389 1.32 17.20 -22.89
C GLU A 389 2.28 16.16 -22.30
N PHE A 390 1.77 15.09 -21.67
CA PHE A 390 2.62 14.03 -21.15
C PHE A 390 3.50 13.39 -22.24
N PHE A 391 2.93 13.02 -23.39
CA PHE A 391 3.70 12.41 -24.48
C PHE A 391 4.68 13.37 -25.13
N ARG A 392 4.33 14.66 -25.24
CA ARG A 392 5.27 15.70 -25.70
C ARG A 392 6.49 15.77 -24.78
N GLN A 393 6.28 15.77 -23.48
CA GLN A 393 7.37 15.80 -22.50
C GLN A 393 8.19 14.50 -22.51
N LEU A 394 7.52 13.35 -22.61
CA LEU A 394 8.17 12.04 -22.64
C LEU A 394 9.01 11.86 -23.91
N SER A 395 8.51 12.25 -25.08
CA SER A 395 9.28 12.25 -26.34
C SER A 395 10.46 13.22 -26.26
N ALA A 396 10.33 14.38 -25.61
CA ALA A 396 11.44 15.30 -25.41
C ALA A 396 12.53 14.72 -24.49
N LEU A 397 12.16 13.95 -23.46
CA LEU A 397 13.10 13.27 -22.57
C LEU A 397 13.86 12.15 -23.27
N THR A 398 13.14 11.29 -23.99
CA THR A 398 13.62 10.00 -24.50
C THR A 398 14.16 10.07 -25.93
N GLY A 399 13.73 11.07 -26.70
CA GLY A 399 13.88 11.12 -28.15
C GLY A 399 12.95 10.14 -28.89
N ALA A 400 11.95 9.56 -28.21
CA ALA A 400 11.10 8.54 -28.78
C ALA A 400 10.08 9.10 -29.78
N LYS A 401 9.84 8.34 -30.85
CA LYS A 401 8.75 8.59 -31.80
C LYS A 401 7.46 7.94 -31.31
N ILE A 402 6.34 8.60 -31.52
CA ILE A 402 5.02 8.03 -31.24
C ILE A 402 4.56 7.25 -32.47
N GLU A 403 4.16 6.00 -32.28
CA GLU A 403 3.65 5.12 -33.34
C GLU A 403 2.30 4.53 -32.94
N HIS A 404 1.33 4.64 -33.83
CA HIS A 404 0.02 4.01 -33.69
C HIS A 404 0.05 2.61 -34.30
N LEU A 405 -0.52 1.63 -33.61
CA LEU A 405 -0.52 0.24 -34.02
C LEU A 405 -1.84 -0.43 -33.65
N SER A 406 -2.49 -1.09 -34.63
CA SER A 406 -3.53 -2.07 -34.31
C SER A 406 -2.88 -3.33 -33.72
N VAL A 407 -3.07 -3.55 -32.42
CA VAL A 407 -2.51 -4.72 -31.74
C VAL A 407 -3.20 -6.01 -32.20
N ASN A 408 -4.48 -5.94 -32.57
CA ASN A 408 -5.18 -7.09 -33.13
C ASN A 408 -4.59 -7.51 -34.47
N LYS A 409 -4.32 -6.56 -35.37
CA LYS A 409 -3.69 -6.83 -36.66
C LYS A 409 -2.27 -7.39 -36.49
N SER A 410 -1.47 -6.74 -35.64
CA SER A 410 -0.11 -7.22 -35.31
C SER A 410 -0.11 -8.64 -34.76
N PHE A 411 -1.06 -8.97 -33.88
CA PHE A 411 -1.21 -10.32 -33.34
C PHE A 411 -1.48 -11.35 -34.42
N ILE A 412 -2.48 -11.13 -35.28
CA ILE A 412 -2.85 -12.05 -36.36
C ILE A 412 -1.67 -12.28 -37.32
N GLU A 413 -1.02 -11.19 -37.76
CA GLU A 413 0.08 -11.24 -38.74
C GLU A 413 1.31 -11.98 -38.19
N ASN A 414 1.67 -11.77 -36.92
CA ASN A 414 2.89 -12.33 -36.33
C ASN A 414 2.71 -13.71 -35.69
N THR A 415 1.48 -14.14 -35.46
CA THR A 415 1.21 -15.46 -34.85
C THR A 415 0.56 -16.46 -35.80
N GLY A 416 0.00 -15.99 -36.92
CA GLY A 416 -0.76 -16.82 -37.85
C GLY A 416 -2.10 -17.31 -37.30
N ASN A 417 -2.55 -16.77 -36.15
CA ASN A 417 -3.85 -17.09 -35.58
C ASN A 417 -4.98 -16.51 -36.45
N LYS A 418 -6.07 -17.28 -36.60
CA LYS A 418 -7.23 -16.87 -37.40
C LYS A 418 -8.27 -16.08 -36.60
N GLU A 419 -8.26 -16.22 -35.28
CA GLU A 419 -9.15 -15.49 -34.37
C GLU A 419 -8.51 -14.15 -33.96
N GLY A 420 -9.36 -13.16 -33.69
CA GLY A 420 -8.92 -11.86 -33.17
C GLY A 420 -8.36 -11.96 -31.75
N LEU A 421 -7.56 -10.97 -31.37
CA LEU A 421 -6.88 -10.92 -30.09
C LEU A 421 -7.84 -11.03 -28.90
N ASP A 422 -8.98 -10.35 -28.94
CA ASP A 422 -9.97 -10.38 -27.87
C ASP A 422 -10.54 -11.78 -27.64
N THR A 423 -10.89 -12.49 -28.72
CA THR A 423 -11.33 -13.89 -28.65
C THR A 423 -10.21 -14.79 -28.14
N PHE A 424 -8.99 -14.57 -28.62
CA PHE A 424 -7.84 -15.39 -28.26
C PHE A 424 -7.57 -15.39 -26.76
N VAL A 425 -7.53 -14.20 -26.15
CA VAL A 425 -7.18 -14.05 -24.73
C VAL A 425 -8.36 -14.33 -23.80
N GLY A 426 -9.60 -14.38 -24.31
CA GLY A 426 -10.77 -14.81 -23.52
C GLY A 426 -10.58 -16.20 -22.87
N ALA A 427 -9.77 -17.06 -23.48
CA ALA A 427 -9.40 -18.36 -22.90
C ALA A 427 -8.63 -18.24 -21.57
N PHE A 428 -7.95 -17.13 -21.29
CA PHE A 428 -7.10 -16.97 -20.10
C PHE A 428 -7.90 -16.90 -18.81
N GLN A 429 -9.19 -16.55 -18.89
CA GLN A 429 -10.09 -16.60 -17.74
C GLN A 429 -10.10 -18.01 -17.12
N ALA A 430 -10.01 -19.05 -17.95
CA ALA A 430 -9.96 -20.44 -17.47
C ALA A 430 -8.77 -20.70 -16.56
N ILE A 431 -7.62 -20.07 -16.81
CA ILE A 431 -6.43 -20.16 -15.96
C ILE A 431 -6.72 -19.50 -14.60
N LEU A 432 -7.23 -18.26 -14.63
CA LEU A 432 -7.47 -17.47 -13.43
C LEU A 432 -8.45 -18.14 -12.46
N VAL A 433 -9.62 -18.56 -12.95
CA VAL A 433 -10.64 -19.16 -12.08
C VAL A 433 -10.27 -20.57 -11.63
N LEU A 434 -9.65 -21.40 -12.48
CA LEU A 434 -9.27 -22.74 -12.08
C LEU A 434 -8.11 -22.71 -11.09
N ASP A 435 -7.06 -21.93 -11.34
CA ASP A 435 -5.93 -21.80 -10.41
C ASP A 435 -6.38 -21.30 -9.03
N GLN A 436 -7.28 -20.31 -8.99
CA GLN A 436 -7.78 -19.78 -7.72
C GLN A 436 -8.64 -20.83 -6.99
N TRP A 437 -9.48 -21.57 -7.72
CA TRP A 437 -10.27 -22.65 -7.12
C TRP A 437 -9.37 -23.75 -6.55
N GLU A 438 -8.36 -24.21 -7.29
CA GLU A 438 -7.45 -25.28 -6.84
C GLU A 438 -6.62 -24.85 -5.64
N ASN A 439 -6.01 -23.65 -5.69
CA ASN A 439 -5.00 -23.22 -4.72
C ASN A 439 -5.57 -22.51 -3.49
N LEU A 440 -6.79 -21.98 -3.58
CA LEU A 440 -7.44 -21.26 -2.48
C LEU A 440 -8.82 -21.85 -2.16
N GLY A 441 -9.68 -22.03 -3.16
CA GLY A 441 -11.07 -22.42 -2.96
C GLY A 441 -11.26 -23.80 -2.35
N LYS A 442 -10.69 -24.85 -2.95
CA LYS A 442 -10.76 -26.23 -2.47
C LYS A 442 -10.24 -26.39 -1.02
N PRO A 443 -9.01 -25.93 -0.67
CA PRO A 443 -8.53 -26.06 0.71
C PRO A 443 -9.41 -25.26 1.67
N PHE A 444 -9.78 -24.02 1.34
CA PHE A 444 -10.62 -23.19 2.19
C PHE A 444 -11.98 -23.83 2.50
N PHE A 445 -12.71 -24.29 1.47
CA PHE A 445 -14.03 -24.91 1.65
C PHE A 445 -13.92 -26.21 2.45
N SER A 446 -12.90 -27.03 2.19
CA SER A 446 -12.64 -28.28 2.92
C SER A 446 -12.36 -28.02 4.40
N ASP A 447 -11.47 -27.09 4.72
CA ASP A 447 -11.10 -26.75 6.09
C ASP A 447 -12.26 -26.10 6.85
N TYR A 448 -13.02 -25.21 6.20
CA TYR A 448 -14.19 -24.58 6.79
C TYR A 448 -15.29 -25.60 7.11
N GLN A 449 -15.56 -26.54 6.20
CA GLN A 449 -16.51 -27.64 6.44
C GLN A 449 -16.06 -28.53 7.60
N LYS A 450 -14.77 -28.88 7.69
CA LYS A 450 -14.22 -29.68 8.79
C LYS A 450 -14.38 -28.99 10.15
N GLN A 451 -14.11 -27.68 10.22
CA GLN A 451 -14.14 -26.94 11.48
C GLN A 451 -15.55 -26.53 11.93
N PHE A 452 -16.42 -26.14 10.99
CA PHE A 452 -17.72 -25.53 11.30
C PHE A 452 -18.93 -26.35 10.83
N GLY A 453 -18.72 -27.47 10.13
CA GLY A 453 -19.81 -28.36 9.68
C GLY A 453 -20.72 -27.78 8.59
N ARG A 454 -20.32 -26.68 7.95
CA ARG A 454 -21.08 -25.97 6.91
C ARG A 454 -20.15 -25.34 5.88
N SER A 455 -20.67 -24.93 4.73
CA SER A 455 -19.89 -24.18 3.72
C SER A 455 -19.68 -22.72 4.11
N PRO A 456 -18.55 -22.10 3.73
CA PRO A 456 -18.34 -20.67 3.93
C PRO A 456 -19.18 -19.85 2.95
N PHE A 457 -19.49 -18.61 3.35
CA PHE A 457 -20.00 -17.61 2.41
C PHE A 457 -18.84 -17.03 1.58
N VAL A 458 -19.11 -16.75 0.31
CA VAL A 458 -18.23 -16.03 -0.62
C VAL A 458 -19.06 -15.05 -1.45
N ASP A 459 -18.45 -13.94 -1.85
CA ASP A 459 -19.12 -12.83 -2.55
C ASP A 459 -19.55 -13.26 -3.97
N PRO A 460 -20.54 -12.56 -4.59
CA PRO A 460 -21.18 -13.03 -5.83
C PRO A 460 -20.22 -13.29 -6.99
N VAL A 461 -19.20 -12.43 -7.19
CA VAL A 461 -18.20 -12.58 -8.26
C VAL A 461 -17.41 -13.87 -8.07
N LEU A 462 -16.94 -14.11 -6.84
CA LEU A 462 -16.19 -15.33 -6.54
C LEU A 462 -17.07 -16.56 -6.71
N ARG A 463 -18.31 -16.53 -6.21
CA ARG A 463 -19.24 -17.65 -6.34
C ARG A 463 -19.46 -18.06 -7.80
N MET A 464 -19.62 -17.08 -8.70
CA MET A 464 -19.73 -17.33 -10.14
C MET A 464 -18.44 -17.93 -10.70
N GLY A 465 -17.28 -17.32 -10.42
CA GLY A 465 -15.99 -17.83 -10.86
C GLY A 465 -15.71 -19.27 -10.39
N LEU A 466 -16.01 -19.59 -9.13
CA LEU A 466 -15.86 -20.93 -8.57
C LEU A 466 -16.83 -21.94 -9.21
N SER A 467 -18.05 -21.53 -9.54
CA SER A 467 -18.99 -22.38 -10.27
C SER A 467 -18.50 -22.69 -11.69
N ILE A 468 -17.85 -21.73 -12.35
CA ILE A 468 -17.26 -21.94 -13.67
C ILE A 468 -16.06 -22.88 -13.57
N ALA A 469 -15.19 -22.69 -12.57
CA ALA A 469 -13.99 -23.49 -12.37
C ALA A 469 -14.27 -25.00 -12.32
N GLN A 470 -15.41 -25.40 -11.73
CA GLN A 470 -15.82 -26.80 -11.63
C GLN A 470 -16.14 -27.46 -12.98
N ASN A 471 -16.43 -26.67 -14.00
CA ASN A 471 -16.80 -27.14 -15.35
C ASN A 471 -15.66 -26.98 -16.36
N ILE A 472 -14.51 -26.42 -15.97
CA ILE A 472 -13.35 -26.28 -16.87
C ILE A 472 -12.69 -27.65 -17.03
N SER A 473 -12.60 -28.13 -18.27
CA SER A 473 -11.90 -29.37 -18.55
C SER A 473 -10.38 -29.18 -18.51
N SER A 474 -9.63 -30.26 -18.26
CA SER A 474 -8.16 -30.20 -18.37
C SER A 474 -7.70 -29.82 -19.78
N ALA A 475 -8.49 -30.14 -20.82
CA ALA A 475 -8.19 -29.76 -22.19
C ALA A 475 -8.29 -28.23 -22.39
N ASP A 476 -9.35 -27.61 -21.88
CA ASP A 476 -9.54 -26.15 -21.97
C ASP A 476 -8.46 -25.40 -21.20
N TYR A 477 -8.11 -25.87 -20.01
CA TYR A 477 -7.02 -25.29 -19.23
C TYR A 477 -5.66 -25.41 -19.94
N ASN A 478 -5.33 -26.58 -20.49
CA ASN A 478 -4.10 -26.79 -21.22
C ASN A 478 -4.02 -25.93 -22.50
N GLU A 479 -5.14 -25.76 -23.19
CA GLU A 479 -5.25 -24.87 -24.34
C GLU A 479 -5.06 -23.41 -23.94
N ALA A 480 -5.68 -22.95 -22.84
CA ALA A 480 -5.48 -21.60 -22.32
C ALA A 480 -4.00 -21.35 -21.96
N GLN A 481 -3.33 -22.31 -21.32
CA GLN A 481 -1.90 -22.24 -21.02
C GLN A 481 -1.03 -22.16 -22.29
N ARG A 482 -1.38 -22.92 -23.34
CA ARG A 482 -0.71 -22.85 -24.65
C ARG A 482 -0.89 -21.48 -25.27
N ARG A 483 -2.12 -20.95 -25.28
CA ARG A 483 -2.44 -19.62 -25.81
C ARG A 483 -1.70 -18.52 -25.05
N LEU A 484 -1.63 -18.60 -23.72
CA LEU A 484 -0.90 -17.63 -22.90
C LEU A 484 0.58 -17.54 -23.30
N LYS A 485 1.23 -18.69 -23.56
CA LYS A 485 2.63 -18.71 -24.03
C LYS A 485 2.79 -18.00 -25.39
N ILE A 486 1.85 -18.21 -26.31
CA ILE A 486 1.85 -17.54 -27.62
C ILE A 486 1.69 -16.03 -27.46
N TYR A 487 0.71 -15.60 -26.65
CA TYR A 487 0.51 -14.18 -26.36
C TYR A 487 1.75 -13.55 -25.75
N ARG A 488 2.39 -14.20 -24.77
CA ARG A 488 3.64 -13.72 -24.16
C ARG A 488 4.75 -13.56 -25.19
N ALA A 489 4.98 -14.57 -26.01
CA ALA A 489 6.02 -14.55 -27.03
C ALA A 489 5.77 -13.43 -28.05
N TRP A 490 4.52 -13.26 -28.50
CA TRP A 490 4.16 -12.17 -29.40
C TRP A 490 4.33 -10.81 -28.75
N PHE A 491 3.75 -10.57 -27.58
CA PHE A 491 3.77 -9.26 -26.92
C PHE A 491 5.20 -8.83 -26.61
N THR A 492 6.00 -9.74 -26.05
CA THR A 492 7.40 -9.43 -25.72
C THR A 492 8.26 -9.26 -26.97
N SER A 493 8.07 -10.05 -28.04
CA SER A 493 8.90 -9.90 -29.24
C SER A 493 8.51 -8.71 -30.12
N GLN A 494 7.22 -8.39 -30.21
CA GLN A 494 6.71 -7.38 -31.15
C GLN A 494 6.51 -6.00 -30.54
N LEU A 495 6.09 -5.93 -29.27
CA LEU A 495 5.67 -4.66 -28.67
C LEU A 495 6.66 -4.10 -27.66
N VAL A 496 7.40 -4.97 -26.95
CA VAL A 496 8.36 -4.55 -25.91
C VAL A 496 9.61 -5.45 -25.84
N PRO A 497 10.37 -5.63 -26.94
CA PRO A 497 11.49 -6.60 -26.99
C PRO A 497 12.67 -6.26 -26.10
N SER A 498 12.88 -5.00 -25.77
CA SER A 498 13.95 -4.55 -24.86
C SER A 498 13.63 -3.20 -24.24
N CYS A 499 14.36 -2.84 -23.18
CA CYS A 499 14.17 -1.56 -22.48
C CYS A 499 14.50 -0.31 -23.33
N GLU A 500 15.21 -0.46 -24.45
CA GLU A 500 15.57 0.65 -25.35
C GLU A 500 14.79 0.65 -26.66
N SER A 501 14.07 -0.43 -26.96
CA SER A 501 13.32 -0.56 -28.21
C SER A 501 12.06 0.31 -28.20
N SER A 502 11.08 -0.07 -27.39
CA SER A 502 9.74 0.46 -27.39
C SER A 502 9.09 0.31 -26.01
N LEU A 503 8.12 1.17 -25.75
CA LEU A 503 7.18 1.05 -24.65
C LEU A 503 5.76 1.14 -25.20
N VAL A 504 4.82 0.45 -24.58
CA VAL A 504 3.39 0.57 -24.92
C VAL A 504 2.73 1.51 -23.91
N ALA A 505 2.01 2.51 -24.40
CA ALA A 505 1.24 3.44 -23.56
C ALA A 505 -0.25 3.38 -23.88
N TYR A 506 -1.08 3.39 -22.84
CA TYR A 506 -2.54 3.31 -22.95
C TYR A 506 -3.24 4.24 -21.94
N PRO A 507 -4.47 4.71 -22.25
CA PRO A 507 -5.22 5.57 -21.34
C PRO A 507 -5.78 4.72 -20.19
N LEU A 508 -5.06 4.70 -19.08
CA LEU A 508 -5.41 3.88 -17.92
C LEU A 508 -6.64 4.44 -17.18
N ASN A 509 -6.72 5.76 -17.02
CA ASN A 509 -7.94 6.43 -16.55
C ASN A 509 -8.01 7.84 -17.15
N PRO A 510 -8.98 8.16 -18.00
CA PRO A 510 -9.15 9.51 -18.55
C PRO A 510 -9.90 10.46 -17.60
N GLY A 511 -9.93 10.16 -16.29
CA GLY A 511 -10.73 10.88 -15.30
C GLY A 511 -12.21 10.49 -15.38
N SER A 512 -12.50 9.22 -15.68
CA SER A 512 -13.88 8.71 -15.76
C SER A 512 -14.57 8.74 -14.40
N VAL A 513 -15.86 9.10 -14.41
CA VAL A 513 -16.72 9.04 -13.23
C VAL A 513 -17.19 7.60 -13.06
N LEU A 514 -17.11 7.09 -11.84
CA LEU A 514 -17.70 5.81 -11.44
C LEU A 514 -18.14 5.95 -10.00
N TYR A 515 -19.40 6.31 -9.80
CA TYR A 515 -19.93 6.50 -8.46
C TYR A 515 -20.07 5.18 -7.71
N ARG A 516 -19.94 5.27 -6.39
CA ARG A 516 -20.06 4.16 -5.46
C ARG A 516 -21.46 3.55 -5.39
N ASP A 517 -22.49 4.29 -5.76
CA ASP A 517 -23.89 3.85 -5.79
C ASP A 517 -24.33 3.42 -7.20
N ASP A 518 -23.41 3.41 -8.17
CA ASP A 518 -23.69 2.91 -9.50
C ASP A 518 -23.88 1.39 -9.49
N SER A 519 -25.15 0.97 -9.60
CA SER A 519 -25.57 -0.43 -9.58
C SER A 519 -25.48 -1.12 -10.95
N LEU A 520 -24.99 -0.43 -12.00
CA LEU A 520 -25.04 -0.92 -13.37
C LEU A 520 -24.11 -2.11 -13.68
N ARG A 521 -23.21 -2.48 -12.75
CA ARG A 521 -22.28 -3.61 -12.95
C ARG A 521 -22.69 -4.83 -12.13
N SER A 522 -22.93 -5.92 -12.84
CA SER A 522 -23.22 -7.24 -12.30
C SER A 522 -21.94 -8.08 -12.11
N ALA A 523 -22.05 -9.20 -11.39
CA ALA A 523 -20.94 -10.16 -11.30
C ALA A 523 -20.47 -10.67 -12.67
N HIS A 524 -21.38 -10.75 -13.63
CA HIS A 524 -21.12 -11.19 -15.00
C HIS A 524 -20.13 -10.27 -15.72
N ASP A 525 -20.18 -8.96 -15.45
CA ASP A 525 -19.30 -7.97 -16.08
C ASP A 525 -17.83 -8.11 -15.65
N PHE A 526 -17.54 -8.85 -14.59
CA PHE A 526 -16.16 -9.13 -14.15
C PHE A 526 -15.66 -10.51 -14.59
N VAL A 527 -16.59 -11.41 -14.92
CA VAL A 527 -16.30 -12.82 -15.23
C VAL A 527 -16.27 -13.06 -16.74
N GLU A 528 -17.10 -12.35 -17.52
CA GLU A 528 -17.27 -12.57 -18.97
C GLU A 528 -16.85 -11.39 -19.85
N SER A 529 -16.28 -10.31 -19.29
CA SER A 529 -15.95 -9.11 -20.07
C SER A 529 -14.79 -9.29 -21.06
N SER A 530 -14.82 -8.46 -22.10
CA SER A 530 -13.72 -8.22 -23.03
C SER A 530 -12.43 -7.76 -22.33
N VAL A 531 -11.33 -7.81 -23.09
CA VAL A 531 -9.97 -7.54 -22.59
C VAL A 531 -9.84 -6.12 -22.05
N TYR A 532 -9.61 -5.99 -20.74
CA TYR A 532 -9.28 -4.69 -20.16
C TYR A 532 -7.85 -4.29 -20.56
N SER A 533 -7.59 -3.01 -20.80
CA SER A 533 -6.25 -2.53 -21.14
C SER A 533 -5.19 -2.92 -20.08
N THR A 534 -5.60 -3.06 -18.81
CA THR A 534 -4.72 -3.54 -17.72
C THR A 534 -4.36 -5.02 -17.80
N GLN A 535 -5.07 -5.85 -18.57
CA GLN A 535 -4.74 -7.27 -18.67
C GLN A 535 -3.51 -7.52 -19.55
N GLN A 536 -3.18 -6.58 -20.45
CA GLN A 536 -2.11 -6.75 -21.44
C GLN A 536 -0.76 -7.14 -20.81
N ALA A 537 -0.25 -6.30 -19.90
CA ALA A 537 1.01 -6.56 -19.21
C ALA A 537 0.95 -7.81 -18.33
N ALA A 538 -0.23 -8.13 -17.78
CA ALA A 538 -0.41 -9.29 -16.93
C ALA A 538 -0.26 -10.61 -17.68
N PHE A 539 -0.94 -10.70 -18.81
CA PHE A 539 -0.84 -11.85 -19.70
C PHE A 539 0.56 -11.96 -20.28
N ALA A 540 1.18 -10.83 -20.65
CA ALA A 540 2.55 -10.79 -21.17
C ALA A 540 3.63 -11.11 -20.11
N GLY A 541 3.33 -10.96 -18.82
CA GLY A 541 4.29 -11.20 -17.73
C GLY A 541 5.34 -10.10 -17.57
N VAL A 542 5.02 -8.88 -17.99
CA VAL A 542 5.95 -7.73 -18.07
C VAL A 542 5.52 -6.60 -17.10
N PRO A 543 6.38 -5.61 -16.81
CA PRO A 543 6.03 -4.55 -15.88
C PRO A 543 5.11 -3.51 -16.54
N ASP A 544 4.27 -2.89 -15.71
CA ASP A 544 3.36 -1.81 -16.12
C ASP A 544 3.20 -0.79 -15.00
N TYR A 545 3.49 0.48 -15.33
CA TYR A 545 3.52 1.58 -14.39
C TYR A 545 2.33 2.53 -14.60
N ALA A 546 1.47 2.63 -13.58
CA ALA A 546 0.40 3.61 -13.52
C ALA A 546 0.96 4.98 -13.05
N VAL A 547 0.83 5.98 -13.92
CA VAL A 547 1.37 7.32 -13.71
C VAL A 547 0.22 8.34 -13.76
N PRO A 548 -0.06 9.08 -12.67
CA PRO A 548 -0.96 10.22 -12.73
C PRO A 548 -0.29 11.36 -13.51
N ILE A 549 -1.00 11.92 -14.50
CA ILE A 549 -0.44 12.90 -15.45
C ILE A 549 -1.23 14.21 -15.51
N GLY A 550 -2.37 14.28 -14.81
CA GLY A 550 -3.21 15.47 -14.81
C GLY A 550 -4.52 15.26 -14.08
N VAL A 551 -5.47 16.15 -14.33
CA VAL A 551 -6.84 16.08 -13.83
C VAL A 551 -7.83 16.45 -14.93
N ARG A 552 -9.05 15.92 -14.81
CA ARG A 552 -10.20 16.30 -15.61
C ARG A 552 -11.26 16.90 -14.70
N GLU A 553 -11.78 18.06 -15.07
CA GLU A 553 -12.94 18.64 -14.39
C GLU A 553 -14.23 17.93 -14.80
N TYR A 554 -15.14 17.75 -13.85
CA TYR A 554 -16.49 17.27 -14.09
C TYR A 554 -17.47 17.93 -13.12
N THR A 555 -18.76 17.94 -13.45
CA THR A 555 -19.80 18.34 -12.49
C THR A 555 -20.23 17.09 -11.73
N SER A 556 -20.04 17.08 -10.41
CA SER A 556 -20.44 15.95 -9.58
C SER A 556 -21.96 15.92 -9.41
N ALA A 557 -22.52 14.72 -9.56
CA ALA A 557 -23.92 14.42 -9.27
C ALA A 557 -24.19 14.36 -7.76
N VAL A 558 -23.13 14.19 -6.94
CA VAL A 558 -23.23 14.13 -5.47
C VAL A 558 -23.11 15.52 -4.86
N SER A 559 -22.06 16.27 -5.20
CA SER A 559 -21.83 17.60 -4.61
C SER A 559 -22.52 18.73 -5.36
N GLY A 560 -22.97 18.51 -6.60
CA GLY A 560 -23.61 19.53 -7.44
C GLY A 560 -22.67 20.62 -7.96
N VAL A 561 -21.37 20.53 -7.67
CA VAL A 561 -20.35 21.51 -8.09
C VAL A 561 -19.30 20.88 -9.00
N LYS A 562 -18.43 21.72 -9.56
CA LYS A 562 -17.26 21.25 -10.31
C LYS A 562 -16.25 20.61 -9.37
N GLU A 563 -15.81 19.43 -9.76
CA GLU A 563 -14.85 18.57 -9.07
C GLU A 563 -13.74 18.13 -10.03
N GLN A 564 -12.65 17.59 -9.50
CA GLN A 564 -11.52 17.11 -10.30
C GLN A 564 -11.26 15.62 -10.07
N LEU A 565 -11.09 14.86 -11.15
CA LEU A 565 -10.66 13.47 -11.12
C LEU A 565 -9.27 13.31 -11.74
N PRO A 566 -8.45 12.39 -11.22
CA PRO A 566 -7.13 12.13 -11.79
C PRO A 566 -7.21 11.58 -13.21
N VAL A 567 -6.32 12.06 -14.07
CA VAL A 567 -6.02 11.47 -15.37
C VAL A 567 -4.73 10.67 -15.23
N SER A 568 -4.70 9.44 -15.73
CA SER A 568 -3.56 8.53 -15.59
C SER A 568 -3.29 7.76 -16.88
N VAL A 569 -2.01 7.48 -17.11
CA VAL A 569 -1.50 6.66 -18.22
C VAL A 569 -0.88 5.37 -17.65
N GLY A 570 -1.05 4.27 -18.37
CA GLY A 570 -0.33 3.02 -18.11
C GLY A 570 0.84 2.90 -19.09
N LEU A 571 2.01 2.51 -18.58
CA LEU A 571 3.24 2.39 -19.36
C LEU A 571 3.81 0.98 -19.20
N ILE A 572 3.75 0.19 -20.27
CA ILE A 572 4.22 -1.19 -20.31
C ILE A 572 5.60 -1.22 -20.98
N ALA A 573 6.56 -1.87 -20.33
CA ALA A 573 7.90 -2.10 -20.88
C ALA A 573 8.22 -3.60 -21.00
N GLY A 574 9.41 -3.93 -21.50
CA GLY A 574 9.86 -5.31 -21.62
C GLY A 574 10.08 -5.97 -20.25
N ALA A 575 10.10 -7.30 -20.23
CA ALA A 575 10.44 -8.05 -19.01
C ALA A 575 11.83 -7.62 -18.49
N GLY A 576 11.92 -7.34 -17.18
CA GLY A 576 13.12 -6.85 -16.51
C GLY A 576 13.37 -5.34 -16.65
N CYS A 577 12.52 -4.60 -17.35
CA CYS A 577 12.64 -3.15 -17.53
C CYS A 577 11.94 -2.32 -16.43
N ASP A 578 11.64 -2.93 -15.28
CA ASP A 578 10.94 -2.32 -14.15
C ASP A 578 11.62 -1.02 -13.68
N ASN A 579 12.93 -1.09 -13.40
CA ASN A 579 13.71 0.07 -12.96
C ASN A 579 13.85 1.12 -14.07
N MET A 580 13.82 0.73 -15.35
CA MET A 580 13.84 1.68 -16.46
C MET A 580 12.59 2.55 -16.46
N LEU A 581 11.39 1.96 -16.27
CA LEU A 581 10.15 2.74 -16.17
C LEU A 581 10.20 3.74 -15.01
N LEU A 582 10.75 3.33 -13.87
CA LEU A 582 10.90 4.19 -12.69
C LEU A 582 11.89 5.34 -12.94
N ASP A 583 13.08 5.04 -13.46
CA ASP A 583 14.11 6.02 -13.79
C ASP A 583 13.62 7.01 -14.86
N MET A 584 12.83 6.54 -15.83
CA MET A 584 12.24 7.38 -16.87
C MET A 584 11.27 8.41 -16.29
N ILE A 585 10.36 8.01 -15.40
CA ILE A 585 9.39 8.93 -14.79
C ILE A 585 10.06 9.91 -13.81
N VAL A 586 11.03 9.45 -13.03
CA VAL A 586 11.83 10.35 -12.18
C VAL A 586 12.65 11.32 -13.04
N GLY A 587 13.25 10.84 -14.13
CA GLY A 587 13.98 11.66 -15.10
C GLY A 587 13.09 12.72 -15.76
N LEU A 588 11.82 12.39 -16.03
CA LEU A 588 10.84 13.33 -16.57
C LEU A 588 10.60 14.50 -15.62
N GLY A 589 10.37 14.23 -14.33
CA GLY A 589 10.20 15.27 -13.32
C GLY A 589 11.43 16.14 -13.09
N ARG A 590 12.63 15.57 -13.23
CA ARG A 590 13.89 16.34 -13.11
C ARG A 590 14.16 17.26 -14.29
N LYS A 591 13.74 16.87 -15.51
CA LYS A 591 13.93 17.67 -16.72
C LYS A 591 12.79 18.64 -17.02
N ASN A 592 11.63 18.44 -16.41
CA ASN A 592 10.45 19.22 -16.71
C ASN A 592 9.77 19.71 -15.42
N GLU A 593 9.96 20.99 -15.11
CA GLU A 593 9.36 21.64 -13.92
C GLU A 593 7.82 21.58 -13.91
N GLY A 594 7.18 21.36 -15.06
CA GLY A 594 5.73 21.19 -15.18
C GLY A 594 5.23 19.78 -14.85
N PHE A 595 6.09 18.77 -14.82
CA PHE A 595 5.71 17.39 -14.48
C PHE A 595 5.80 17.16 -12.98
N LYS A 596 4.66 16.87 -12.34
CA LYS A 596 4.59 16.64 -10.90
C LYS A 596 4.93 15.19 -10.55
N THR A 597 5.97 14.98 -9.75
CA THR A 597 6.40 13.65 -9.25
C THR A 597 5.82 13.30 -7.89
N VAL A 598 5.09 14.23 -7.25
CA VAL A 598 4.45 14.04 -5.95
C VAL A 598 2.98 14.47 -6.03
N VAL A 599 2.06 13.56 -5.71
CA VAL A 599 0.63 13.87 -5.58
C VAL A 599 0.26 14.22 -4.13
N LYS A 600 -0.77 15.03 -3.96
CA LYS A 600 -1.33 15.39 -2.64
C LYS A 600 -2.32 14.35 -2.15
N THR A 601 -2.58 14.34 -0.84
CA THR A 601 -3.71 13.62 -0.26
C THR A 601 -5.02 14.42 -0.39
N GLY A 602 -6.15 13.77 -0.12
CA GLY A 602 -7.46 14.40 -0.06
C GLY A 602 -8.11 14.61 -1.43
N ARG A 603 -9.01 15.59 -1.49
CA ARG A 603 -9.92 15.85 -2.62
C ARG A 603 -9.25 16.12 -3.97
N VAL A 604 -8.12 16.83 -3.96
CA VAL A 604 -7.44 17.28 -5.18
C VAL A 604 -6.08 16.57 -5.30
N PRO A 605 -5.77 15.95 -6.44
CA PRO A 605 -4.49 15.25 -6.63
C PRO A 605 -3.23 16.12 -6.61
N TRP A 606 -3.32 17.45 -6.83
CA TRP A 606 -2.18 18.29 -7.20
C TRP A 606 -2.10 19.66 -6.54
#